data_AF-M1DZ06-F1
#
_entry.id   AF-M1DZ06-F1
#
_cell.length_a   1.000
_cell.length_b   1.000
_cell.length_c   1.000
_cell.angle_alpha   90.00
_cell.angle_beta   90.00
_cell.angle_gamma   90.00
#
_symmetry.space_group_name_H-M   'P 1'
#
loop_
_entity.id
_entity.type
_entity.pdbx_description
1 polymer ?
#
loop_
_entity_poly.entity_id
_entity_poly.type
_entity_poly.pdbx_seq_one_letter_code
_entity_poly.pdbx_strand_id
1 'polypeptide(L)'
;MDPARMENAMEPGRVTFDDKMVVRKAFEEAGIPFTYVSAYCFAGYFLGGLCQISHILPSTDSVVLLGNGNQKGHPKNIHNKVGPLM
;
A
#
# COMPACT_ATOMS: atom_id res chain seq x y z
N MET A 1 -1.90 1.97 0.33
CA MET A 1 -1.80 0.63 -0.27
C MET A 1 -3.04 -0.15 0.14
N ASP A 2 -3.63 -0.95 -0.75
CA ASP A 2 -4.92 -1.62 -0.47
C ASP A 2 -4.69 -3.03 0.10
N PRO A 3 -5.00 -3.29 1.39
CA PRO A 3 -4.79 -4.59 2.03
C PRO A 3 -5.42 -5.77 1.28
N ALA A 4 -6.59 -5.57 0.66
CA ALA A 4 -7.28 -6.61 -0.11
C ALA A 4 -6.52 -7.08 -1.36
N ARG A 5 -5.42 -6.41 -1.72
CA ARG A 5 -4.58 -6.71 -2.90
C ARG A 5 -3.16 -7.15 -2.54
N MET A 6 -2.92 -7.47 -1.27
CA MET A 6 -1.59 -7.79 -0.73
C MET A 6 -1.41 -9.28 -0.40
N GLU A 7 -2.05 -10.17 -1.16
CA GLU A 7 -2.04 -11.63 -0.93
C GLU A 7 -0.63 -12.24 -0.87
N ASN A 8 0.34 -11.66 -1.59
CA ASN A 8 1.72 -12.11 -1.69
C ASN A 8 2.66 -11.37 -0.72
N ALA A 9 2.13 -10.63 0.25
CA ALA A 9 2.94 -9.98 1.27
C ALA A 9 3.65 -11.02 2.15
N MET A 10 4.92 -10.74 2.46
CA MET A 10 5.73 -11.57 3.36
C MET A 10 5.67 -11.04 4.79
N GLU A 11 5.94 -11.92 5.75
CA GLU A 11 6.17 -11.52 7.14
C GLU A 11 7.43 -10.65 7.28
N PRO A 12 7.45 -9.64 8.17
CA PRO A 12 6.38 -9.24 9.10
C PRO A 12 5.33 -8.29 8.49
N GLY A 13 5.53 -7.84 7.24
CA GLY A 13 4.67 -6.83 6.61
C GLY A 13 3.23 -7.29 6.38
N ARG A 14 3.01 -8.60 6.24
CA ARG A 14 1.69 -9.21 6.05
C ARG A 14 0.75 -8.97 7.23
N VAL A 15 1.25 -9.05 8.48
CA VAL A 15 0.44 -8.86 9.70
C VAL A 15 -0.42 -7.60 9.63
N THR A 16 0.17 -6.48 9.21
CA THR A 16 -0.56 -5.20 9.14
C THR A 16 -1.69 -5.20 8.11
N PHE A 17 -1.58 -5.97 7.02
CA PHE A 17 -2.66 -6.11 6.05
C PHE A 17 -3.79 -6.97 6.60
N ASP A 18 -3.45 -8.09 7.24
CA ASP A 18 -4.40 -9.00 7.85
C ASP A 18 -5.20 -8.30 8.98
N ASP A 19 -4.53 -7.53 9.84
CA ASP A 19 -5.17 -6.74 10.90
C ASP A 19 -6.18 -5.73 10.33
N LYS A 20 -5.84 -5.06 9.22
CA LYS A 20 -6.77 -4.13 8.55
C LYS A 20 -7.97 -4.86 7.97
N MET A 21 -7.80 -6.07 7.45
CA MET A 21 -8.91 -6.87 6.91
C MET A 21 -9.88 -7.32 8.01
N VAL A 22 -9.40 -7.61 9.21
CA VAL A 22 -10.26 -7.88 10.39
C VAL A 22 -11.18 -6.69 10.66
N VAL A 23 -10.64 -5.47 10.66
CA VAL A 23 -11.42 -4.25 10.87
C VAL A 23 -12.43 -4.01 9.74
N ARG A 24 -12.03 -4.23 8.48
CA ARG A 24 -12.95 -4.11 7.33
C ARG A 24 -14.16 -5.04 7.47
N LYS A 25 -13.89 -6.31 7.77
CA LYS A 25 -14.92 -7.32 7.97
C LYS A 25 -15.87 -6.96 9.12
N ALA A 26 -15.34 -6.43 10.23
CA ALA A 26 -16.16 -6.00 11.35
C ALA A 26 -17.13 -4.84 10.98
N PHE A 27 -16.68 -3.88 10.16
CA PHE A 27 -17.56 -2.81 9.67
C PHE A 27 -18.65 -3.33 8.73
N GLU A 28 -18.31 -4.26 7.84
CA GLU A 28 -19.24 -4.90 6.91
C GLU A 28 -20.31 -5.70 7.65
N GLU A 29 -19.91 -6.53 8.61
CA GLU A 29 -20.82 -7.33 9.44
C GLU A 29 -21.74 -6.47 10.32
N ALA A 30 -21.24 -5.33 10.80
CA ALA A 30 -22.02 -4.38 11.58
C ALA A 30 -22.97 -3.50 10.73
N GLY A 31 -22.87 -3.56 9.40
CA GLY A 31 -23.68 -2.71 8.50
C GLY A 31 -23.39 -1.22 8.64
N ILE A 32 -22.19 -0.84 9.11
CA ILE A 32 -21.81 0.57 9.28
C ILE A 32 -21.48 1.16 7.90
N PRO A 33 -21.99 2.35 7.52
CA PRO A 33 -21.57 3.00 6.28
C PRO A 33 -20.09 3.42 6.36
N PHE A 34 -19.27 2.98 5.40
CA PHE A 34 -17.85 3.31 5.35
C PHE A 34 -17.37 3.58 3.92
N THR A 35 -16.13 4.07 3.81
CA THR A 35 -15.39 4.14 2.55
C THR A 35 -13.94 3.80 2.80
N TYR A 36 -13.41 2.80 2.11
CA TYR A 36 -12.00 2.44 2.21
C TYR A 36 -11.14 3.30 1.29
N VAL A 37 -10.36 4.20 1.88
CA VAL A 37 -9.41 5.04 1.14
C VAL A 37 -8.03 4.37 1.12
N SER A 38 -7.59 3.92 -0.06
CA SER A 38 -6.21 3.45 -0.27
C SER A 38 -5.35 4.56 -0.84
N ALA A 39 -4.63 5.28 0.02
CA ALA A 39 -3.82 6.45 -0.36
C ALA A 39 -2.38 6.12 -0.83
N TYR A 40 -2.08 4.85 -1.12
CA TYR A 40 -0.76 4.40 -1.60
C TYR A 40 0.44 4.91 -0.77
N CYS A 41 1.47 5.43 -1.42
CA CYS A 41 2.73 5.87 -0.83
C CYS A 41 2.71 7.38 -0.64
N PHE A 42 2.84 7.85 0.60
CA PHE A 42 2.88 9.28 0.89
C PHE A 42 4.14 9.92 0.34
N ALA A 43 4.00 11.04 -0.39
CA ALA A 43 5.11 11.69 -1.08
C ALA A 43 6.25 12.08 -0.13
N GLY A 44 5.94 12.66 1.04
CA GLY A 44 6.96 13.06 2.01
C GLY A 44 7.80 11.91 2.58
N TYR A 45 7.23 10.70 2.66
CA TYR A 45 7.93 9.52 3.17
C TYR A 45 8.67 8.75 2.07
N PHE A 46 8.03 8.54 0.92
CA PHE A 46 8.55 7.66 -0.13
C PHE A 46 9.28 8.44 -1.22
N LEU A 47 8.70 9.53 -1.74
CA LEU A 47 9.33 10.30 -2.81
C LEU A 47 10.50 11.14 -2.28
N GLY A 48 10.35 11.74 -1.09
CA GLY A 48 11.37 12.58 -0.47
C GLY A 48 12.71 11.86 -0.32
N GLY A 49 12.71 10.65 0.22
CA GLY A 49 13.91 9.82 0.37
C GLY A 49 14.21 8.86 -0.78
N LEU A 50 13.50 8.93 -1.92
CA LEU A 50 13.60 7.93 -3.00
C LEU A 50 13.44 6.47 -2.51
N CYS A 51 12.53 6.25 -1.56
CA CYS A 51 12.29 4.99 -0.88
C CYS A 51 13.53 4.39 -0.18
N GLN A 52 14.55 5.20 0.13
CA GLN A 52 15.73 4.76 0.86
C GLN A 52 15.43 4.71 2.36
N ILE A 53 15.90 3.64 3.01
CA ILE A 53 15.69 3.44 4.44
C ILE A 53 16.39 4.56 5.20
N SER A 54 15.70 5.14 6.19
CA SER A 54 16.21 6.21 7.06
C SER A 54 16.57 7.54 6.38
N HIS A 55 16.10 7.78 5.15
CA HIS A 55 16.30 9.04 4.44
C HIS A 55 14.96 9.69 4.10
N ILE A 56 14.85 11.01 4.32
CA ILE A 56 13.69 11.82 3.94
C ILE A 56 14.02 12.85 2.85
N LEU A 57 15.31 13.01 2.54
CA LEU A 57 15.82 13.81 1.44
C LEU A 57 16.46 12.88 0.39
N PRO A 58 16.45 13.25 -0.89
CA PRO A 58 16.94 12.37 -1.94
C PRO A 58 18.47 12.30 -1.87
N SER A 59 19.02 11.09 -1.96
CA SER A 59 20.46 10.88 -2.10
C SER A 59 20.96 11.44 -3.43
N THR A 60 22.09 12.14 -3.40
CA THR A 60 22.75 12.69 -4.60
C THR A 60 23.78 11.75 -5.22
N ASP A 61 24.25 10.77 -4.46
CA ASP A 61 25.42 9.97 -4.83
C ASP A 61 25.01 8.60 -5.38
N SER A 62 24.11 7.90 -4.69
CA SER A 62 23.65 6.57 -5.08
C SER A 62 22.31 6.21 -4.44
N VAL A 63 21.62 5.23 -5.02
CA VAL A 63 20.36 4.68 -4.51
C VAL A 63 20.37 3.16 -4.59
N VAL A 64 19.69 2.50 -3.65
CA VAL A 64 19.44 1.07 -3.69
C VAL A 64 18.07 0.82 -4.30
N LEU A 65 18.04 0.02 -5.38
CA LEU A 65 16.79 -0.44 -5.99
C LEU A 65 16.40 -1.80 -5.42
N LEU A 66 15.20 -1.89 -4.85
CA LEU A 66 14.62 -3.15 -4.42
C LEU A 66 14.06 -3.89 -5.64
N GLY A 67 14.67 -5.02 -5.99
CA GLY A 67 14.34 -5.78 -7.20
C GLY A 67 14.92 -5.12 -8.46
N ASN A 68 14.15 -5.07 -9.56
CA ASN A 68 14.63 -4.55 -10.86
C ASN A 68 14.21 -3.10 -11.17
N GLY A 69 13.50 -2.42 -10.25
CA GLY A 69 13.06 -1.02 -10.43
C GLY A 69 11.96 -0.77 -11.46
N ASN A 70 11.43 -1.80 -12.14
CA ASN A 70 10.42 -1.63 -13.19
C ASN A 70 8.96 -1.67 -12.67
N GLN A 71 8.78 -2.00 -11.39
CA GLN A 71 7.45 -2.10 -10.79
C GLN A 71 6.85 -0.72 -10.55
N LYS A 72 5.59 -0.53 -10.98
CA LYS A 72 4.85 0.71 -10.72
C LYS A 72 4.34 0.74 -9.27
N GLY A 73 4.38 1.92 -8.66
CA GLY A 73 3.89 2.15 -7.28
C GLY A 73 2.36 2.02 -7.13
N HIS A 74 1.62 2.00 -8.23
CA HIS A 74 0.20 1.66 -8.26
C HIS A 74 -0.10 0.74 -9.46
N PRO A 75 -1.16 -0.09 -9.40
CA PRO A 75 -1.58 -0.90 -10.53
C PRO A 75 -2.07 -0.03 -11.70
N LYS A 76 -1.83 -0.47 -12.95
CA LYS A 76 -2.17 0.27 -14.18
C LYS A 76 -3.69 0.53 -14.36
N ASN A 77 -4.55 -0.30 -13.76
CA ASN A 77 -6.01 -0.28 -13.96
C ASN A 77 -6.78 0.04 -12.66
N ILE A 78 -6.44 1.16 -12.02
CA ILE A 78 -7.10 1.64 -10.80
C ILE A 78 -8.55 2.10 -11.05
N HIS A 79 -8.89 2.55 -12.26
CA HIS A 79 -10.23 3.07 -12.58
C HIS A 79 -11.29 2.00 -12.89
N ASN A 80 -10.89 0.76 -13.23
CA ASN A 80 -11.83 -0.26 -13.71
C ASN A 80 -12.28 -1.29 -12.67
N LYS A 81 -11.93 -1.11 -11.38
CA LYS A 81 -12.23 -2.09 -10.34
C LYS A 81 -12.65 -1.45 -9.02
N VAL A 82 -13.53 -0.45 -9.07
CA VAL A 82 -14.37 -0.08 -7.92
C VAL A 82 -15.59 -1.01 -7.93
N GLY A 83 -15.33 -2.32 -7.82
CA GLY A 83 -16.39 -3.30 -7.59
C GLY A 83 -16.66 -3.39 -6.09
N PRO A 84 -17.90 -3.71 -5.67
CA PRO A 84 -18.16 -3.97 -4.27
C PRO A 84 -17.25 -5.11 -3.82
N LEU A 85 -16.58 -4.92 -2.68
CA LEU A 85 -15.93 -6.00 -1.97
C LEU A 85 -17.05 -6.99 -1.59
N MET A 86 -17.15 -8.10 -2.31
CA MET A 86 -17.78 -9.35 -1.85
C MET A 86 -16.67 -10.25 -1.33
#